data_AF-Q6R020-F1
#
_entry.id   AF-Q6R020-F1
#
_cell.length_a   1.000
_cell.length_b   1.000
_cell.length_c   1.000
_cell.angle_alpha   90.00
_cell.angle_beta   90.00
_cell.angle_gamma   90.00
#
_symmetry.space_group_name_H-M   'P 1'
#
loop_
_entity.id
_entity.type
_entity.pdbx_description
1 polymer ?
#
loop_
_entity_poly.entity_id
_entity_poly.type
_entity_poly.pdbx_seq_one_letter_code
_entity_poly.pdbx_strand_id
1 'polypeptide(L)'
;MNENQTIFQICGEVYKESKSRRDVAAKIEKHLSWLQAEEKEEILKMSKEGKSKDDIKKRLFEMVEAKEKDAGEKEKTVKLCYAWMDDVATKEEIEGLHKLHHVDHGACKKKVREFIGRLPEEKQKAVEASLPFCEKLWYGDHASHEGHEGHGDHSGHNHHHIKRRHLAVIEKYIEWLDEIQKGAIRELEASGADFNVIADKIKEFFHLLPEQKQTDVKEKFQNQCMTWAKEVSKPTEWEEIKKLHAAEDFNTLKLKLVELEERLTENQKHTIEHVRGVCYRLWGIKNLARRRRVPNSEASFQEKAAKYLDWMNEEQLNELKRLKSEGKKSEVMKAILKFYDETTGDAKEKAEGKLKEACKEYSVKAFGEEKVAQFKAQYKKLKDENAEQSEIEKLSNQYIDEIEDEQKKDFAKAVVTGCKHVYASTRSRRDLIAQAVAEYLQNA
;
A
#
# COMPACT_ATOMS: atom_id res chain seq x y z
N MET A 1 27.58 -6.44 -55.76
CA MET A 1 26.78 -6.23 -54.53
C MET A 1 27.77 -6.20 -53.38
N ASN A 2 27.82 -5.09 -52.63
CA ASN A 2 28.99 -4.68 -51.84
C ASN A 2 29.11 -5.44 -50.49
N GLU A 3 30.19 -6.19 -50.32
CA GLU A 3 30.57 -6.90 -49.07
C GLU A 3 30.83 -5.95 -47.88
N ASN A 4 31.07 -4.66 -48.14
CA ASN A 4 31.31 -3.65 -47.09
C ASN A 4 30.04 -3.16 -46.37
N GLN A 5 28.83 -3.42 -46.88
CA GLN A 5 27.59 -3.08 -46.16
C GLN A 5 27.26 -4.06 -45.03
N THR A 6 27.72 -5.31 -45.14
CA THR A 6 27.44 -6.39 -44.18
C THR A 6 28.24 -6.27 -42.88
N ILE A 7 29.51 -5.84 -42.92
CA ILE A 7 30.34 -5.71 -41.71
C ILE A 7 29.87 -4.59 -40.79
N PHE A 8 29.46 -3.43 -41.32
CA PHE A 8 28.96 -2.33 -40.48
C PHE A 8 27.58 -2.61 -39.86
N GLN A 9 26.72 -3.37 -40.54
CA GLN A 9 25.45 -3.84 -39.98
C GLN A 9 25.67 -4.85 -38.85
N ILE A 10 26.52 -5.86 -39.07
CA ILE A 10 26.87 -6.85 -38.06
C ILE A 10 27.60 -6.20 -36.89
N CYS A 11 28.55 -5.29 -37.14
CA CYS A 11 29.19 -4.51 -36.08
C CYS A 11 28.19 -3.62 -35.34
N GLY A 12 27.19 -3.05 -36.02
CA GLY A 12 26.12 -2.25 -35.40
C GLY A 12 25.17 -3.08 -34.54
N GLU A 13 24.85 -4.31 -34.96
CA GLU A 13 24.04 -5.28 -34.22
C GLU A 13 24.81 -5.85 -33.04
N VAL A 14 26.05 -6.29 -33.23
CA VAL A 14 26.96 -6.74 -32.16
C VAL A 14 27.28 -5.59 -31.20
N TYR A 15 27.40 -4.35 -31.67
CA TYR A 15 27.61 -3.19 -30.80
C TYR A 15 26.33 -2.85 -30.03
N LYS A 16 25.14 -2.88 -30.63
CA LYS A 16 23.85 -2.70 -29.93
C LYS A 16 23.58 -3.81 -28.93
N GLU A 17 23.84 -5.06 -29.30
CA GLU A 17 23.67 -6.24 -28.46
C GLU A 17 24.70 -6.25 -27.33
N SER A 18 25.96 -5.89 -27.60
CA SER A 18 26.99 -5.77 -26.54
C SER A 18 26.79 -4.54 -25.65
N LYS A 19 26.16 -3.46 -26.13
CA LYS A 19 25.79 -2.28 -25.33
C LYS A 19 24.55 -2.57 -24.46
N SER A 20 23.55 -3.26 -25.01
CA SER A 20 22.38 -3.77 -24.27
C SER A 20 22.79 -4.79 -23.20
N ARG A 21 23.64 -5.76 -23.56
CA ARG A 21 24.13 -6.80 -22.65
C ARG A 21 25.09 -6.25 -21.60
N ARG A 22 25.95 -5.26 -21.93
CA ARG A 22 26.76 -4.54 -20.94
C ARG A 22 25.91 -3.68 -20.01
N ASP A 23 24.86 -3.05 -20.51
CA ASP A 23 23.96 -2.22 -19.70
C ASP A 23 23.12 -3.08 -18.73
N VAL A 24 22.58 -4.22 -19.19
CA VAL A 24 21.85 -5.14 -18.31
C VAL A 24 22.77 -5.83 -17.30
N ALA A 25 23.94 -6.33 -17.71
CA ALA A 25 24.90 -6.94 -16.79
C ALA A 25 25.43 -5.93 -15.77
N ALA A 26 25.75 -4.70 -16.18
CA ALA A 26 26.15 -3.64 -15.27
C ALA A 26 25.00 -3.21 -14.34
N LYS A 27 23.75 -3.22 -14.80
CA LYS A 27 22.57 -2.96 -13.97
C LYS A 27 22.32 -4.07 -12.96
N ILE A 28 22.47 -5.34 -13.34
CA ILE A 28 22.40 -6.48 -12.42
C ILE A 28 23.50 -6.35 -11.37
N GLU A 29 24.73 -6.07 -11.78
CA GLU A 29 25.85 -5.92 -10.84
C GLU A 29 25.65 -4.74 -9.89
N LYS A 30 25.13 -3.62 -10.41
CA LYS A 30 24.88 -2.39 -9.65
C LYS A 30 23.68 -2.48 -8.70
N HIS A 31 22.58 -3.10 -9.12
CA HIS A 31 21.30 -3.06 -8.41
C HIS A 31 20.93 -4.37 -7.72
N LEU A 32 21.53 -5.49 -8.14
CA LEU A 32 21.32 -6.82 -7.59
C LEU A 32 22.62 -7.37 -6.97
N SER A 33 23.42 -6.49 -6.37
CA SER A 33 24.68 -6.85 -5.69
C SER A 33 24.49 -7.84 -4.53
N TRP A 34 23.25 -8.01 -4.07
CA TRP A 34 22.84 -8.96 -3.03
C TRP A 34 22.61 -10.39 -3.53
N LEU A 35 22.56 -10.61 -4.85
CA LEU A 35 22.51 -11.95 -5.43
C LEU A 35 23.90 -12.59 -5.47
N GLN A 36 23.95 -13.91 -5.30
CA GLN A 36 25.15 -14.70 -5.56
C GLN A 36 25.50 -14.67 -7.06
N ALA A 37 26.75 -15.02 -7.41
CA ALA A 37 27.22 -14.97 -8.79
C ALA A 37 26.37 -15.85 -9.73
N GLU A 38 25.96 -17.02 -9.26
CA GLU A 38 25.15 -17.99 -10.00
C GLU A 38 23.73 -17.46 -10.22
N GLU A 39 23.16 -16.76 -9.23
CA GLU A 39 21.83 -16.16 -9.30
C GLU A 39 21.81 -14.95 -10.24
N LYS A 40 22.87 -14.12 -10.20
CA LYS A 40 23.07 -13.03 -11.17
C LYS A 40 23.17 -13.56 -12.60
N GLU A 41 23.89 -14.68 -12.79
CA GLU A 41 23.99 -15.33 -14.10
C GLU A 41 22.65 -15.90 -14.57
N GLU A 42 21.85 -16.45 -13.66
CA GLU A 42 20.49 -16.89 -13.95
C GLU A 42 19.59 -15.75 -14.42
N ILE A 43 19.56 -14.62 -13.69
CA ILE A 43 18.77 -13.43 -14.05
C ILE A 43 19.27 -12.82 -15.37
N LEU A 44 20.58 -12.82 -15.59
CA LEU A 44 21.17 -12.38 -16.85
C LEU A 44 20.77 -13.30 -18.01
N LYS A 45 20.69 -14.61 -17.79
CA LYS A 45 20.23 -15.59 -18.78
C LYS A 45 18.75 -15.39 -19.10
N MET A 46 17.89 -15.23 -18.10
CA MET A 46 16.47 -14.92 -18.31
C MET A 46 16.28 -13.63 -19.13
N SER A 47 17.09 -12.60 -18.86
CA SER A 47 17.06 -11.37 -19.65
C SER A 47 17.52 -11.56 -21.10
N LYS A 48 18.52 -12.42 -21.35
CA LYS A 48 18.99 -12.75 -22.71
C LYS A 48 17.98 -13.57 -23.49
N GLU A 49 17.25 -14.44 -22.82
CA GLU A 49 16.17 -15.25 -23.40
C GLU A 49 14.89 -14.46 -23.68
N GLY A 50 14.89 -13.13 -23.43
CA GLY A 50 13.76 -12.26 -23.70
C GLY A 50 12.57 -12.49 -22.76
N LYS A 51 12.80 -13.06 -21.56
CA LYS A 51 11.76 -13.23 -20.55
C LYS A 51 11.16 -11.87 -20.16
N SER A 52 9.87 -11.87 -19.84
CA SER A 52 9.19 -10.64 -19.46
C SER A 52 9.76 -10.06 -18.16
N LYS A 53 9.59 -8.76 -17.95
CA LYS A 53 9.98 -8.12 -16.68
C LYS A 53 9.27 -8.75 -15.48
N ASP A 54 8.04 -9.22 -15.67
CA ASP A 54 7.26 -9.88 -14.63
C ASP A 54 7.80 -11.26 -14.29
N ASP A 55 8.28 -12.02 -15.27
CA ASP A 55 8.94 -13.32 -15.04
C ASP A 55 10.25 -13.15 -14.27
N ILE A 56 11.06 -12.16 -14.66
CA ILE A 56 12.31 -11.82 -13.95
C ILE A 56 12.01 -11.35 -12.52
N LYS A 57 10.99 -10.50 -12.35
CA LYS A 57 10.56 -10.00 -11.03
C LYS A 57 10.06 -11.15 -10.15
N LYS A 58 9.24 -12.05 -10.69
CA LYS A 58 8.75 -13.23 -9.97
C LYS A 58 9.91 -14.12 -9.53
N ARG A 59 10.89 -14.35 -10.41
CA ARG A 59 12.07 -15.17 -10.07
C ARG A 59 12.92 -14.53 -8.98
N LEU A 60 13.11 -13.22 -9.02
CA LEU A 60 13.80 -12.47 -7.96
C LEU A 60 13.07 -12.63 -6.61
N PHE A 61 11.73 -12.59 -6.61
CA PHE A 61 10.94 -12.85 -5.39
C PHE A 61 11.07 -14.27 -4.87
N GLU A 62 11.09 -15.28 -5.74
CA GLU A 62 11.31 -16.68 -5.34
C GLU A 62 12.70 -16.88 -4.71
N MET A 63 13.73 -16.26 -5.28
CA MET A 63 15.09 -16.27 -4.70
C MET A 63 15.11 -15.63 -3.30
N VAL A 64 14.36 -14.53 -3.10
CA VAL A 64 14.23 -13.84 -1.81
C VAL A 64 13.53 -14.74 -0.78
N GLU A 65 12.39 -15.32 -1.15
CA GLU A 65 11.61 -16.20 -0.26
C GLU A 65 12.38 -17.47 0.12
N ALA A 66 13.19 -18.01 -0.79
CA ALA A 66 14.05 -19.15 -0.50
C ALA A 66 15.13 -18.80 0.52
N LYS A 67 15.79 -17.65 0.37
CA LYS A 67 16.82 -17.15 1.30
C LYS A 67 16.26 -16.77 2.67
N GLU A 68 15.02 -16.28 2.74
CA GLU A 68 14.37 -16.00 4.03
C GLU A 68 14.14 -17.27 4.86
N LYS A 69 13.98 -18.44 4.22
CA LYS A 69 13.70 -19.73 4.88
C LYS A 69 14.96 -20.50 5.28
N ASP A 70 16.11 -20.22 4.67
CA ASP A 70 17.38 -20.87 4.99
C ASP A 70 18.25 -19.92 5.82
N ALA A 71 18.44 -20.25 7.11
CA ALA A 71 19.19 -19.40 8.05
C ALA A 71 20.66 -19.19 7.63
N GLY A 72 21.30 -20.19 7.00
CA GLY A 72 22.69 -20.10 6.56
C GLY A 72 22.84 -19.20 5.33
N GLU A 73 21.93 -19.31 4.37
CA GLU A 73 21.90 -18.43 3.19
C GLU A 73 21.44 -17.01 3.53
N LYS A 74 20.52 -16.87 4.50
CA LYS A 74 20.13 -15.57 5.09
C LYS A 74 21.35 -14.84 5.65
N GLU A 75 22.13 -15.51 6.50
CA GLU A 75 23.32 -14.91 7.13
C GLU A 75 24.38 -14.50 6.09
N LYS A 76 24.67 -15.35 5.11
CA LYS A 76 25.62 -15.04 4.02
C LYS A 76 25.16 -13.83 3.19
N THR A 77 23.87 -13.76 2.87
CA THR A 77 23.30 -12.68 2.06
C THR A 77 23.25 -11.37 2.84
N VAL A 78 22.98 -11.41 4.16
CA VAL A 78 23.09 -10.24 5.05
C VAL A 78 24.53 -9.72 5.08
N LYS A 79 25.54 -10.61 5.19
CA LYS A 79 26.96 -10.21 5.14
C LYS A 79 27.30 -9.49 3.83
N LEU A 80 26.82 -9.98 2.70
CA LEU A 80 27.03 -9.32 1.39
C LEU A 80 26.32 -7.97 1.30
N CYS A 81 25.09 -7.89 1.79
CA CYS A 81 24.29 -6.67 1.85
C CYS A 81 24.98 -5.51 2.57
N TYR A 82 25.82 -5.83 3.57
CA TYR A 82 26.47 -4.85 4.43
C TYR A 82 28.00 -4.85 4.34
N ALA A 83 28.58 -5.60 3.39
CA ALA A 83 30.04 -5.65 3.17
C ALA A 83 30.65 -4.26 2.89
N TRP A 84 29.88 -3.34 2.32
CA TRP A 84 30.32 -1.97 2.07
C TRP A 84 30.64 -1.19 3.36
N MET A 85 30.17 -1.63 4.54
CA MET A 85 30.48 -0.98 5.81
C MET A 85 31.97 -1.05 6.15
N ASP A 86 32.67 -2.09 5.70
CA ASP A 86 34.12 -2.25 5.90
C ASP A 86 34.92 -1.13 5.21
N ASP A 87 34.36 -0.50 4.17
CA ASP A 87 34.97 0.63 3.48
C ASP A 87 34.85 1.96 4.26
N VAL A 88 33.93 2.06 5.23
CA VAL A 88 33.51 3.34 5.82
C VAL A 88 33.39 3.36 7.36
N ALA A 89 33.54 2.23 8.03
CA ALA A 89 33.45 2.10 9.47
C ALA A 89 34.59 1.24 10.02
N THR A 90 34.98 1.48 11.27
CA THR A 90 35.95 0.61 11.95
C THR A 90 35.29 -0.70 12.38
N LYS A 91 36.09 -1.74 12.63
CA LYS A 91 35.60 -3.01 13.19
C LYS A 91 34.83 -2.81 14.50
N GLU A 92 35.28 -1.90 15.35
CA GLU A 92 34.62 -1.55 16.61
C GLU A 92 33.25 -0.89 16.39
N GLU A 93 33.14 -0.02 15.38
CA GLU A 93 31.88 0.62 14.99
C GLU A 93 30.88 -0.41 14.42
N ILE A 94 31.35 -1.38 13.65
CA ILE A 94 30.53 -2.47 13.08
C ILE A 94 30.10 -3.47 14.16
N GLU A 95 31.00 -3.84 15.07
CA GLU A 95 30.65 -4.68 16.24
C GLU A 95 29.63 -3.99 17.15
N GLY A 96 29.79 -2.67 17.36
CA GLY A 96 28.80 -1.85 18.06
C GLY A 96 27.44 -1.85 17.36
N LEU A 97 27.43 -1.78 16.03
CA LEU A 97 26.21 -1.88 15.21
C LEU A 97 25.53 -3.25 15.37
N HIS A 98 26.29 -4.35 15.34
CA HIS A 98 25.74 -5.70 15.55
C HIS A 98 25.15 -5.89 16.95
N LYS A 99 25.78 -5.30 17.99
CA LYS A 99 25.20 -5.29 19.35
C LYS A 99 23.90 -4.48 19.40
N LEU A 100 23.85 -3.35 18.71
CA LEU A 100 22.64 -2.52 18.61
C LEU A 100 21.51 -3.24 17.86
N HIS A 101 21.83 -4.04 16.84
CA HIS A 101 20.83 -4.84 16.12
C HIS A 101 20.00 -5.71 17.07
N HIS A 102 20.62 -6.33 18.07
CA HIS A 102 19.90 -7.18 19.02
C HIS A 102 19.10 -6.43 20.11
N VAL A 103 19.26 -5.10 20.21
CA VAL A 103 18.73 -4.31 21.35
C VAL A 103 17.82 -3.17 20.90
N ASP A 104 18.18 -2.46 19.83
CA ASP A 104 17.46 -1.31 19.30
C ASP A 104 17.64 -1.21 17.78
N HIS A 105 16.68 -1.78 17.06
CA HIS A 105 16.63 -1.71 15.59
C HIS A 105 16.56 -0.27 15.06
N GLY A 106 15.98 0.69 15.80
CA GLY A 106 15.89 2.09 15.39
C GLY A 106 17.25 2.77 15.43
N ALA A 107 17.98 2.62 16.53
CA ALA A 107 19.35 3.11 16.67
C ALA A 107 20.30 2.41 15.69
N CYS A 108 20.17 1.10 15.51
CA CYS A 108 20.92 0.34 14.52
C CYS A 108 20.71 0.91 13.11
N LYS A 109 19.45 1.08 12.66
CA LYS A 109 19.13 1.66 11.35
C LYS A 109 19.70 3.07 11.18
N LYS A 110 19.59 3.93 12.20
CA LYS A 110 20.18 5.27 12.17
C LYS A 110 21.68 5.20 11.93
N LYS A 111 22.36 4.29 12.62
CA LYS A 111 23.81 4.09 12.49
C LYS A 111 24.20 3.54 11.11
N VAL A 112 23.41 2.63 10.52
CA VAL A 112 23.57 2.21 9.12
C VAL A 112 23.50 3.41 8.17
N ARG A 113 22.51 4.31 8.34
CA ARG A 113 22.38 5.51 7.50
C ARG A 113 23.55 6.48 7.66
N GLU A 114 24.10 6.63 8.87
CA GLU A 114 25.32 7.40 9.10
C GLU A 114 26.51 6.84 8.29
N PHE A 115 26.67 5.52 8.22
CA PHE A 115 27.73 4.89 7.42
C PHE A 115 27.49 5.07 5.91
N ILE A 116 26.25 5.00 5.43
CA ILE A 116 25.93 5.30 4.03
C ILE A 116 26.38 6.72 3.69
N GLY A 117 26.13 7.70 4.57
CA GLY A 117 26.53 9.09 4.36
C GLY A 117 28.04 9.30 4.21
N ARG A 118 28.88 8.35 4.64
CA ARG A 118 30.35 8.37 4.46
C ARG A 118 30.79 7.88 3.08
N LEU A 119 29.94 7.18 2.33
CA LEU A 119 30.26 6.68 0.99
C LEU A 119 30.28 7.81 -0.06
N PRO A 120 31.02 7.64 -1.18
CA PRO A 120 30.86 8.49 -2.37
C PRO A 120 29.43 8.42 -2.95
N GLU A 121 28.95 9.52 -3.53
CA GLU A 121 27.55 9.67 -3.99
C GLU A 121 27.07 8.55 -4.96
N GLU A 122 27.96 8.05 -5.81
CA GLU A 122 27.64 6.93 -6.70
C GLU A 122 27.42 5.60 -5.96
N LYS A 123 28.21 5.34 -4.91
CA LYS A 123 28.08 4.15 -4.06
C LYS A 123 26.87 4.27 -3.13
N GLN A 124 26.55 5.48 -2.65
CA GLN A 124 25.34 5.74 -1.85
C GLN A 124 24.08 5.31 -2.59
N LYS A 125 23.90 5.76 -3.84
CA LYS A 125 22.73 5.43 -4.67
C LYS A 125 22.57 3.92 -4.90
N ALA A 126 23.69 3.19 -5.03
CA ALA A 126 23.67 1.74 -5.19
C ALA A 126 23.24 1.03 -3.90
N VAL A 127 23.79 1.44 -2.75
CA VAL A 127 23.45 0.88 -1.43
C VAL A 127 22.01 1.22 -1.05
N GLU A 128 21.54 2.44 -1.29
CA GLU A 128 20.17 2.85 -1.00
C GLU A 128 19.14 2.08 -1.82
N ALA A 129 19.48 1.70 -3.06
CA ALA A 129 18.61 0.90 -3.92
C ALA A 129 18.44 -0.55 -3.42
N SER A 130 19.50 -1.15 -2.86
CA SER A 130 19.44 -2.51 -2.29
C SER A 130 18.93 -2.54 -0.85
N LEU A 131 18.90 -1.39 -0.17
CA LEU A 131 18.62 -1.33 1.25
C LEU A 131 17.23 -1.82 1.69
N PRO A 132 16.12 -1.56 0.97
CA PRO A 132 14.82 -2.11 1.34
C PRO A 132 14.83 -3.65 1.43
N PHE A 133 15.58 -4.30 0.55
CA PHE A 133 15.78 -5.75 0.57
C PHE A 133 16.70 -6.16 1.74
N CYS A 134 17.86 -5.52 1.88
CA CYS A 134 18.83 -5.85 2.92
C CYS A 134 18.25 -5.64 4.33
N GLU A 135 17.45 -4.59 4.52
CA GLU A 135 16.73 -4.35 5.77
C GLU A 135 15.65 -5.41 6.02
N LYS A 136 14.90 -5.84 4.99
CA LYS A 136 13.92 -6.91 5.13
C LYS A 136 14.59 -8.21 5.54
N LEU A 137 15.74 -8.55 4.96
CA LEU A 137 16.44 -9.78 5.28
C LEU A 137 17.13 -9.73 6.65
N TRP A 138 17.67 -8.57 7.04
CA TRP A 138 18.41 -8.42 8.29
C TRP A 138 17.52 -8.17 9.51
N TYR A 139 16.41 -7.45 9.34
CA TYR A 139 15.46 -7.14 10.41
C TYR A 139 14.16 -7.96 10.34
N GLY A 140 13.96 -8.74 9.27
CA GLY A 140 12.79 -9.60 9.09
C GLY A 140 12.90 -10.92 9.86
N ASP A 141 11.77 -11.34 10.43
CA ASP A 141 11.55 -12.53 11.27
C ASP A 141 12.78 -13.07 12.01
N HIS A 142 12.93 -12.60 13.26
CA HIS A 142 13.63 -13.34 14.31
C HIS A 142 12.72 -14.47 14.80
N ALA A 143 12.42 -15.44 13.92
CA ALA A 143 11.68 -16.64 14.27
C ALA A 143 12.61 -17.70 14.87
N SER A 144 13.30 -17.34 15.96
CA SER A 144 13.95 -18.26 16.93
C SER A 144 14.90 -17.48 17.83
N HIS A 145 14.38 -16.99 18.96
CA HIS A 145 15.25 -16.78 20.12
C HIS A 145 15.53 -18.15 20.76
N GLU A 146 16.31 -18.99 20.09
CA GLU A 146 16.92 -20.17 20.71
C GLU A 146 18.12 -19.67 21.52
N GLY A 147 17.89 -19.34 22.80
CA GLY A 147 18.97 -18.94 23.69
C GLY A 147 18.59 -18.27 25.01
N HIS A 148 17.31 -18.16 25.37
CA HIS A 148 16.93 -17.74 26.72
C HIS A 148 16.10 -18.82 27.41
N GLU A 149 16.71 -19.39 28.45
CA GLU A 149 16.11 -20.28 29.43
C GLU A 149 14.92 -19.59 30.13
N GLY A 150 13.81 -20.32 30.20
CA GLY A 150 12.69 -20.00 31.07
C GLY A 150 11.50 -19.36 30.35
N HIS A 151 10.61 -20.19 29.80
CA HIS A 151 9.21 -20.32 30.22
C HIS A 151 8.35 -20.95 29.11
N GLY A 152 7.69 -22.07 29.48
CA GLY A 152 6.31 -22.37 29.10
C GLY A 152 6.02 -22.73 27.64
N ASP A 153 5.81 -24.03 27.42
CA ASP A 153 5.12 -24.63 26.27
C ASP A 153 3.90 -23.81 25.80
N HIS A 154 3.93 -23.39 24.54
CA HIS A 154 2.74 -23.00 23.78
C HIS A 154 2.82 -23.52 22.35
N SER A 155 2.61 -24.82 22.20
CA SER A 155 2.17 -25.39 20.93
C SER A 155 0.78 -24.85 20.56
N GLY A 156 0.74 -23.95 19.58
CA GLY A 156 -0.47 -23.62 18.83
C GLY A 156 -0.91 -22.16 18.87
N HIS A 157 -0.37 -21.31 18.00
CA HIS A 157 -0.99 -20.01 17.69
C HIS A 157 -0.88 -19.62 16.21
N ASN A 158 -2.01 -19.75 15.51
CA ASN A 158 -2.32 -19.08 14.25
C ASN A 158 -2.43 -17.56 14.45
N HIS A 159 -1.72 -16.78 13.63
CA HIS A 159 -2.02 -15.40 13.20
C HIS A 159 -2.38 -14.29 14.22
N HIS A 160 -1.58 -14.06 15.28
CA HIS A 160 -1.79 -12.92 16.19
C HIS A 160 -0.76 -11.76 16.11
N HIS A 161 0.22 -11.77 15.20
CA HIS A 161 1.34 -10.81 15.28
C HIS A 161 1.11 -9.40 14.71
N ILE A 162 -0.07 -9.03 14.21
CA ILE A 162 -0.28 -7.70 13.58
C ILE A 162 -0.73 -6.59 14.57
N LYS A 163 -1.08 -6.90 15.83
CA LYS A 163 -1.74 -5.92 16.73
C LYS A 163 -0.88 -5.30 17.87
N ARG A 164 0.45 -5.41 17.86
CA ARG A 164 1.31 -4.91 18.98
C ARG A 164 2.04 -3.57 18.73
N ARG A 165 1.61 -2.71 17.80
CA ARG A 165 2.44 -1.56 17.35
C ARG A 165 1.84 -0.14 17.48
N HIS A 166 0.69 0.09 18.11
CA HIS A 166 0.15 1.45 18.16
C HIS A 166 0.85 2.33 19.22
N LEU A 167 0.94 1.88 20.48
CA LEU A 167 1.60 2.61 21.57
C LEU A 167 3.07 2.94 21.31
N ALA A 168 3.88 1.97 20.86
CA ALA A 168 5.30 2.19 20.57
C ALA A 168 5.53 3.25 19.47
N VAL A 169 4.59 3.38 18.54
CA VAL A 169 4.64 4.33 17.44
C VAL A 169 4.24 5.74 17.89
N ILE A 170 3.30 5.84 18.83
CA ILE A 170 2.81 7.13 19.34
C ILE A 170 3.42 7.54 20.68
N GLU A 171 4.31 6.74 21.27
CA GLU A 171 4.85 6.92 22.63
C GLU A 171 5.40 8.33 22.86
N LYS A 172 6.15 8.85 21.87
CA LYS A 172 6.69 10.22 21.88
C LYS A 172 5.60 11.30 21.98
N TYR A 173 4.41 11.04 21.44
CA TYR A 173 3.27 11.96 21.44
C TYR A 173 2.43 11.89 22.72
N ILE A 174 2.60 10.84 23.53
CA ILE A 174 1.82 10.59 24.75
C ILE A 174 2.70 10.52 26.02
N GLU A 175 3.92 11.06 25.96
CA GLU A 175 4.83 11.17 27.11
C GLU A 175 4.25 11.94 28.31
N TRP A 176 3.20 12.73 28.09
CA TRP A 176 2.50 13.47 29.14
C TRP A 176 1.54 12.60 29.96
N LEU A 177 1.24 11.38 29.51
CA LEU A 177 0.50 10.40 30.28
C LEU A 177 1.39 9.79 31.37
N ASP A 178 0.81 9.56 32.54
CA ASP A 178 1.48 8.78 33.58
C ASP A 178 1.45 7.27 33.28
N GLU A 179 2.22 6.47 34.02
CA GLU A 179 2.31 5.02 33.77
C GLU A 179 0.99 4.27 34.04
N ILE A 180 0.09 4.80 34.87
CA ILE A 180 -1.23 4.22 35.11
C ILE A 180 -2.11 4.45 33.87
N GLN A 181 -2.12 5.67 33.34
CA GLN A 181 -2.84 6.03 32.13
C GLN A 181 -2.30 5.27 30.91
N LYS A 182 -0.97 5.15 30.77
CA LYS A 182 -0.35 4.29 29.75
C LYS A 182 -0.73 2.82 29.93
N GLY A 183 -0.79 2.33 31.17
CA GLY A 183 -1.28 0.99 31.52
C GLY A 183 -2.70 0.74 31.00
N ALA A 184 -3.63 1.67 31.24
CA ALA A 184 -5.01 1.58 30.76
C ALA A 184 -5.09 1.53 29.21
N ILE A 185 -4.21 2.24 28.52
CA ILE A 185 -4.12 2.18 27.05
C ILE A 185 -3.56 0.83 26.59
N ARG A 186 -2.51 0.32 27.26
CA ARG A 186 -1.93 -1.01 26.98
C ARG A 186 -2.96 -2.12 27.17
N GLU A 187 -3.84 -2.01 28.16
CA GLU A 187 -4.95 -2.95 28.39
C GLU A 187 -5.99 -2.92 27.25
N LEU A 188 -6.39 -1.71 26.81
CA LEU A 188 -7.29 -1.55 25.65
C LEU A 188 -6.67 -2.12 24.36
N GLU A 189 -5.35 -1.96 24.18
CA GLU A 189 -4.64 -2.59 23.07
C GLU A 189 -4.62 -4.11 23.19
N ALA A 190 -4.34 -4.64 24.39
CA ALA A 190 -4.30 -6.08 24.66
C ALA A 190 -5.68 -6.74 24.46
N SER A 191 -6.77 -6.04 24.75
CA SER A 191 -8.14 -6.50 24.47
C SER A 191 -8.51 -6.44 22.98
N GLY A 192 -7.63 -5.89 22.14
CA GLY A 192 -7.84 -5.75 20.70
C GLY A 192 -8.81 -4.64 20.32
N ALA A 193 -9.00 -3.62 21.16
CA ALA A 193 -9.88 -2.50 20.92
C ALA A 193 -9.49 -1.73 19.64
N ASP A 194 -10.50 -1.14 18.98
CA ASP A 194 -10.27 -0.30 17.81
C ASP A 194 -9.50 0.98 18.18
N PHE A 195 -8.69 1.49 17.25
CA PHE A 195 -7.88 2.69 17.48
C PHE A 195 -8.72 3.92 17.86
N ASN A 196 -9.98 4.02 17.41
CA ASN A 196 -10.84 5.12 17.83
C ASN A 196 -11.15 5.07 19.33
N VAL A 197 -11.31 3.89 19.91
CA VAL A 197 -11.55 3.70 21.36
C VAL A 197 -10.33 4.13 22.16
N ILE A 198 -9.14 3.75 21.70
CA ILE A 198 -7.85 4.15 22.27
C ILE A 198 -7.68 5.68 22.17
N ALA A 199 -7.97 6.26 21.00
CA ALA A 199 -7.89 7.70 20.78
C ALA A 199 -8.87 8.49 21.65
N ASP A 200 -10.07 7.98 21.88
CA ASP A 200 -11.05 8.60 22.77
C ASP A 200 -10.61 8.53 24.24
N LYS A 201 -9.98 7.42 24.66
CA LYS A 201 -9.38 7.32 26.00
C LYS A 201 -8.23 8.31 26.21
N ILE A 202 -7.38 8.52 25.20
CA ILE A 202 -6.31 9.53 25.25
C ILE A 202 -6.90 10.95 25.37
N LYS A 203 -7.99 11.25 24.65
CA LYS A 203 -8.67 12.55 24.79
C LYS A 203 -9.28 12.75 26.17
N GLU A 204 -9.85 11.70 26.75
CA GLU A 204 -10.37 11.74 28.13
C GLU A 204 -9.26 12.14 29.10
N PHE A 205 -8.09 11.48 29.05
CA PHE A 205 -6.93 11.86 29.86
C PHE A 205 -6.46 13.29 29.62
N PHE A 206 -6.53 13.76 28.37
CA PHE A 206 -6.16 15.13 28.02
C PHE A 206 -7.09 16.16 28.68
N HIS A 207 -8.40 15.91 28.67
CA HIS A 207 -9.38 16.80 29.29
C HIS A 207 -9.35 16.79 30.82
N LEU A 208 -8.77 15.75 31.43
CA LEU A 208 -8.51 15.68 32.87
C LEU A 208 -7.30 16.52 33.31
N LEU A 209 -6.47 17.00 32.37
CA LEU A 209 -5.33 17.86 32.70
C LEU A 209 -5.78 19.27 33.12
N PRO A 210 -5.03 19.95 34.01
CA PRO A 210 -5.17 21.38 34.25
C PRO A 210 -5.02 22.19 32.96
N GLU A 211 -5.69 23.35 32.86
CA GLU A 211 -5.69 24.18 31.65
C GLU A 211 -4.28 24.58 31.18
N GLN A 212 -3.38 24.89 32.11
CA GLN A 212 -1.97 25.15 31.80
C GLN A 212 -1.29 23.94 31.15
N LYS A 213 -1.46 22.74 31.71
CA LYS A 213 -0.88 21.51 31.15
C LYS A 213 -1.51 21.14 29.81
N GLN A 214 -2.80 21.42 29.61
CA GLN A 214 -3.44 21.25 28.30
C GLN A 214 -2.78 22.14 27.25
N THR A 215 -2.46 23.39 27.60
CA THR A 215 -1.75 24.33 26.71
C THR A 215 -0.34 23.82 26.40
N ASP A 216 0.44 23.42 27.40
CA ASP A 216 1.79 22.89 27.22
C ASP A 216 1.78 21.63 26.31
N VAL A 217 0.80 20.73 26.51
CA VAL A 217 0.63 19.54 25.67
C VAL A 217 0.22 19.91 24.25
N LYS A 218 -0.67 20.90 24.04
CA LYS A 218 -1.03 21.39 22.70
C LYS A 218 0.19 21.95 21.98
N GLU A 219 1.01 22.77 22.63
CA GLU A 219 2.23 23.34 22.06
C GLU A 219 3.27 22.26 21.74
N LYS A 220 3.50 21.31 22.66
CA LYS A 220 4.41 20.18 22.43
C LYS A 220 3.93 19.33 21.26
N PHE A 221 2.64 19.04 21.18
CA PHE A 221 2.06 18.25 20.09
C PHE A 221 2.12 19.01 18.75
N GLN A 222 1.91 20.33 18.76
CA GLN A 222 2.10 21.19 17.58
C GLN A 222 3.55 21.14 17.06
N ASN A 223 4.54 21.13 17.94
CA ASN A 223 5.95 20.99 17.57
C ASN A 223 6.28 19.58 17.03
N GLN A 224 5.69 18.54 17.63
CA GLN A 224 5.89 17.14 17.21
C GLN A 224 5.27 16.82 15.86
N CYS A 225 4.18 17.50 15.49
CA CYS A 225 3.42 17.27 14.26
C CYS A 225 4.23 17.39 12.96
N MET A 226 5.39 18.05 13.02
CA MET A 226 6.25 18.32 11.85
C MET A 226 7.71 17.96 12.09
N THR A 227 8.00 17.25 13.19
CA THR A 227 9.33 16.69 13.44
C THR A 227 9.74 15.75 12.31
N TRP A 228 8.82 14.90 11.84
CA TRP A 228 9.06 14.02 10.70
C TRP A 228 9.46 14.81 9.43
N ALA A 229 8.79 15.94 9.16
CA ALA A 229 9.05 16.75 7.99
C ALA A 229 10.45 17.38 8.06
N LYS A 230 10.84 17.85 9.25
CA LYS A 230 12.20 18.33 9.51
C LYS A 230 13.24 17.22 9.31
N GLU A 231 12.98 16.02 9.81
CA GLU A 231 13.89 14.87 9.74
C GLU A 231 14.14 14.39 8.29
N VAL A 232 13.15 14.48 7.40
CA VAL A 232 13.27 14.04 5.99
C VAL A 232 13.58 15.17 5.00
N SER A 233 13.58 16.41 5.47
CA SER A 233 13.89 17.60 4.65
C SER A 233 15.38 17.93 4.67
N LYS A 234 15.88 18.50 3.57
CA LYS A 234 17.19 19.16 3.57
C LYS A 234 17.10 20.48 4.37
N PRO A 235 18.22 21.00 4.91
CA PRO A 235 18.21 22.27 5.65
C PRO A 235 17.58 23.43 4.89
N THR A 236 17.81 23.52 3.58
CA THR A 236 17.22 24.55 2.71
C THR A 236 15.71 24.39 2.54
N GLU A 237 15.21 23.16 2.43
CA GLU A 237 13.77 22.85 2.31
C GLU A 237 13.04 23.12 3.62
N TRP A 238 13.69 22.91 4.76
CA TRP A 238 13.13 23.24 6.07
C TRP A 238 12.96 24.74 6.27
N GLU A 239 13.94 25.55 5.83
CA GLU A 239 13.82 27.00 5.86
C GLU A 239 12.75 27.51 4.88
N GLU A 240 12.59 26.85 3.74
CA GLU A 240 11.47 27.12 2.82
C GLU A 240 10.12 26.81 3.46
N ILE A 241 9.97 25.66 4.14
CA ILE A 241 8.76 25.28 4.88
C ILE A 241 8.40 26.32 5.95
N LYS A 242 9.39 26.80 6.71
CA LYS A 242 9.17 27.88 7.69
C LYS A 242 8.70 29.16 7.04
N LYS A 243 9.31 29.55 5.91
CA LYS A 243 8.91 30.75 5.15
C LYS A 243 7.49 30.64 4.62
N LEU A 244 7.13 29.49 4.05
CA LEU A 244 5.77 29.21 3.55
C LEU A 244 4.73 29.23 4.68
N HIS A 245 5.08 28.67 5.85
CA HIS A 245 4.23 28.71 7.03
C HIS A 245 4.03 30.13 7.57
N ALA A 246 5.11 30.92 7.68
CA ALA A 246 5.06 32.31 8.12
C ALA A 246 4.35 33.24 7.13
N ALA A 247 4.43 32.95 5.83
CA ALA A 247 3.73 33.67 4.77
C ALA A 247 2.26 33.25 4.60
N GLU A 248 1.78 32.30 5.42
CA GLU A 248 0.45 31.69 5.32
C GLU A 248 0.15 31.07 3.93
N ASP A 249 1.19 30.70 3.16
CA ASP A 249 1.03 29.98 1.88
C ASP A 249 0.81 28.48 2.14
N PHE A 250 -0.35 28.18 2.69
CA PHE A 250 -0.76 26.85 3.11
C PHE A 250 -0.94 25.87 1.95
N ASN A 251 -1.20 26.36 0.73
CA ASN A 251 -1.36 25.52 -0.46
C ASN A 251 0.00 24.97 -0.90
N THR A 252 1.00 25.84 -1.06
CA THR A 252 2.36 25.45 -1.43
C THR A 252 3.01 24.65 -0.31
N LEU A 253 2.81 25.05 0.95
CA LEU A 253 3.28 24.29 2.11
C LEU A 253 2.74 22.85 2.08
N LYS A 254 1.43 22.67 1.87
CA LYS A 254 0.83 21.33 1.81
C LYS A 254 1.44 20.46 0.71
N LEU A 255 1.65 20.99 -0.50
CA LEU A 255 2.28 20.24 -1.59
C LEU A 255 3.70 19.81 -1.21
N LYS A 256 4.47 20.70 -0.58
CA LYS A 256 5.82 20.39 -0.10
C LYS A 256 5.81 19.29 0.97
N LEU A 257 4.82 19.30 1.87
CA LEU A 257 4.68 18.24 2.87
C LEU A 257 4.35 16.88 2.24
N VAL A 258 3.45 16.83 1.24
CA VAL A 258 3.15 15.59 0.51
C VAL A 258 4.40 15.05 -0.21
N GLU A 259 5.22 15.91 -0.80
CA GLU A 259 6.49 15.52 -1.41
C GLU A 259 7.46 14.90 -0.38
N LEU A 260 7.54 15.50 0.81
CA LEU A 260 8.37 14.97 1.90
C LEU A 260 7.83 13.65 2.47
N GLU A 261 6.51 13.45 2.49
CA GLU A 261 5.90 12.20 2.92
C GLU A 261 6.39 11.02 2.07
N GLU A 262 6.67 11.22 0.77
CA GLU A 262 7.22 10.17 -0.11
C GLU A 262 8.59 9.65 0.31
N ARG A 263 9.35 10.41 1.11
CA ARG A 263 10.66 10.03 1.64
C ARG A 263 10.56 9.16 2.90
N LEU A 264 9.36 8.99 3.46
CA LEU A 264 9.11 8.15 4.64
C LEU A 264 8.94 6.68 4.27
N THR A 265 9.22 5.79 5.22
CA THR A 265 8.86 4.36 5.12
C THR A 265 7.34 4.16 5.18
N GLU A 266 6.82 3.03 4.69
CA GLU A 266 5.37 2.75 4.66
C GLU A 266 4.72 2.80 6.05
N ASN A 267 5.41 2.30 7.08
CA ASN A 267 4.94 2.38 8.47
C ASN A 267 4.91 3.82 9.00
N GLN A 268 5.89 4.65 8.63
CA GLN A 268 5.90 6.07 8.98
C GLN A 268 4.79 6.81 8.22
N LYS A 269 4.60 6.55 6.92
CA LYS A 269 3.50 7.12 6.13
C LYS A 269 2.14 6.79 6.74
N HIS A 270 1.92 5.55 7.14
CA HIS A 270 0.69 5.13 7.82
C HIS A 270 0.48 5.88 9.14
N THR A 271 1.54 6.07 9.93
CA THR A 271 1.48 6.84 11.18
C THR A 271 1.13 8.31 10.93
N ILE A 272 1.84 8.94 9.98
CA ILE A 272 1.59 10.33 9.58
C ILE A 272 0.18 10.49 9.04
N GLU A 273 -0.34 9.52 8.27
CA GLU A 273 -1.70 9.55 7.76
C GLU A 273 -2.77 9.71 8.85
N HIS A 274 -2.62 9.01 9.98
CA HIS A 274 -3.58 9.08 11.09
C HIS A 274 -3.58 10.45 11.78
N VAL A 275 -2.42 11.09 11.89
CA VAL A 275 -2.27 12.38 12.58
C VAL A 275 -2.36 13.59 11.64
N ARG A 276 -2.23 13.39 10.32
CA ARG A 276 -2.16 14.44 9.28
C ARG A 276 -3.22 15.51 9.44
N GLY A 277 -4.48 15.09 9.60
CA GLY A 277 -5.61 16.01 9.73
C GLY A 277 -5.61 16.83 11.01
N VAL A 278 -5.07 16.29 12.10
CA VAL A 278 -4.91 17.02 13.37
C VAL A 278 -3.73 17.98 13.26
N CYS A 279 -2.60 17.51 12.73
CA CYS A 279 -1.38 18.29 12.58
C CYS A 279 -1.55 19.50 11.67
N TYR A 280 -2.22 19.33 10.52
CA TYR A 280 -2.49 20.47 9.63
C TYR A 280 -3.40 21.53 10.29
N ARG A 281 -4.37 21.13 11.11
CA ARG A 281 -5.20 22.10 11.86
C ARG A 281 -4.39 22.87 12.89
N LEU A 282 -3.51 22.19 13.62
CA LEU A 282 -2.65 22.81 14.63
C LEU A 282 -1.62 23.75 14.01
N TRP A 283 -1.17 23.45 12.80
CA TRP A 283 -0.26 24.32 12.04
C TRP A 283 -0.96 25.45 11.29
N GLY A 284 -2.25 25.69 11.54
CA GLY A 284 -2.96 26.82 10.93
C GLY A 284 -3.20 26.65 9.42
N ILE A 285 -2.91 25.49 8.84
CA ILE A 285 -3.20 25.12 7.45
C ILE A 285 -4.73 25.03 7.33
N LYS A 286 -5.37 26.19 7.15
CA LYS A 286 -6.81 26.35 6.92
C LYS A 286 -7.10 26.11 5.45
N ASN A 287 -8.34 25.76 5.11
CA ASN A 287 -8.71 25.26 3.77
C ASN A 287 -7.97 23.96 3.39
N LEU A 288 -7.71 23.09 4.37
CA LEU A 288 -7.84 21.68 4.07
C LEU A 288 -9.24 21.56 3.48
N ALA A 289 -9.35 21.34 2.17
CA ALA A 289 -10.41 20.50 1.67
C ALA A 289 -10.39 19.36 2.67
N ARG A 290 -11.41 19.29 3.54
CA ARG A 290 -11.55 18.14 4.41
C ARG A 290 -11.29 17.02 3.41
N ARG A 291 -10.32 16.13 3.64
CA ARG A 291 -10.61 14.77 3.19
C ARG A 291 -12.02 14.63 3.72
N ARG A 292 -13.03 14.55 2.84
CA ARG A 292 -14.28 13.97 3.26
C ARG A 292 -13.73 12.70 3.89
N ARG A 293 -13.70 12.64 5.22
CA ARG A 293 -14.13 11.44 5.90
C ARG A 293 -15.37 11.15 5.10
N VAL A 294 -15.29 10.24 4.12
CA VAL A 294 -16.49 9.52 3.74
C VAL A 294 -16.93 9.05 5.09
N PRO A 295 -17.97 9.69 5.68
CA PRO A 295 -18.13 9.60 7.10
C PRO A 295 -18.16 8.12 7.42
N ASN A 296 -17.27 7.64 8.28
CA ASN A 296 -17.51 6.36 8.93
C ASN A 296 -18.56 6.60 10.04
N SER A 297 -19.49 7.53 9.81
CA SER A 297 -20.69 7.68 10.60
C SER A 297 -21.73 6.75 10.02
N GLU A 298 -22.50 6.17 10.92
CA GLU A 298 -23.75 5.48 10.66
C GLU A 298 -24.55 6.16 9.54
N ALA A 299 -24.63 7.50 9.56
CA ALA A 299 -25.36 8.30 8.58
C ALA A 299 -24.88 8.12 7.12
N SER A 300 -23.57 7.92 6.85
CA SER A 300 -23.10 7.71 5.47
C SER A 300 -23.32 6.29 4.96
N PHE A 301 -23.35 5.30 5.86
CA PHE A 301 -23.82 3.96 5.47
C PHE A 301 -25.32 4.01 5.19
N GLN A 302 -26.11 4.59 6.09
CA GLN A 302 -27.55 4.69 5.94
C GLN A 302 -27.97 5.48 4.70
N GLU A 303 -27.31 6.59 4.38
CA GLU A 303 -27.58 7.35 3.16
C GLU A 303 -27.32 6.52 1.88
N LYS A 304 -26.20 5.78 1.85
CA LYS A 304 -25.86 4.92 0.70
C LYS A 304 -26.73 3.66 0.63
N ALA A 305 -27.08 3.09 1.77
CA ALA A 305 -27.99 1.96 1.87
C ALA A 305 -29.39 2.37 1.41
N ALA A 306 -29.88 3.53 1.84
CA ALA A 306 -31.14 4.10 1.35
C ALA A 306 -31.11 4.39 -0.16
N LYS A 307 -29.95 4.82 -0.69
CA LYS A 307 -29.83 5.10 -2.13
C LYS A 307 -29.81 3.84 -2.99
N TYR A 308 -28.97 2.85 -2.66
CA TYR A 308 -28.68 1.69 -3.54
C TYR A 308 -29.16 0.33 -3.02
N LEU A 309 -29.49 0.21 -1.73
CA LEU A 309 -29.76 -1.04 -1.04
C LEU A 309 -31.15 -1.06 -0.39
N ASP A 310 -32.07 -0.20 -0.84
CA ASP A 310 -33.47 -0.11 -0.39
C ASP A 310 -34.37 -1.27 -0.86
N TRP A 311 -33.75 -2.30 -1.44
CA TRP A 311 -34.35 -3.59 -1.81
C TRP A 311 -33.95 -4.70 -0.82
N MET A 312 -33.06 -4.41 0.12
CA MET A 312 -32.63 -5.35 1.15
C MET A 312 -33.49 -5.22 2.42
N ASN A 313 -33.60 -6.30 3.18
CA ASN A 313 -34.23 -6.27 4.49
C ASN A 313 -33.27 -5.81 5.60
N GLU A 314 -33.80 -5.57 6.80
CA GLU A 314 -33.02 -5.05 7.93
C GLU A 314 -31.91 -6.01 8.38
N GLU A 315 -32.13 -7.33 8.33
CA GLU A 315 -31.12 -8.34 8.68
C GLU A 315 -29.93 -8.30 7.71
N GLN A 316 -30.19 -8.22 6.41
CA GLN A 316 -29.18 -8.10 5.37
C GLN A 316 -28.39 -6.79 5.53
N LEU A 317 -29.06 -5.67 5.80
CA LEU A 317 -28.40 -4.38 6.03
C LEU A 317 -27.54 -4.39 7.31
N ASN A 318 -27.99 -5.06 8.38
CA ASN A 318 -27.23 -5.22 9.61
C ASN A 318 -25.98 -6.09 9.40
N GLU A 319 -26.06 -7.13 8.58
CA GLU A 319 -24.90 -7.95 8.23
C GLU A 319 -23.86 -7.14 7.42
N LEU A 320 -24.31 -6.34 6.45
CA LEU A 320 -23.40 -5.44 5.71
C LEU A 320 -22.75 -4.41 6.64
N LYS A 321 -23.49 -3.91 7.62
CA LYS A 321 -22.98 -2.99 8.64
C LYS A 321 -21.92 -3.66 9.51
N ARG A 322 -22.14 -4.89 9.95
CA ARG A 322 -21.17 -5.70 10.72
C ARG A 322 -19.88 -5.92 9.93
N LEU A 323 -19.98 -6.38 8.67
CA LEU A 323 -18.82 -6.58 7.79
C LEU A 323 -18.04 -5.28 7.55
N LYS A 324 -18.75 -4.16 7.41
CA LYS A 324 -18.13 -2.83 7.29
C LYS A 324 -17.40 -2.41 8.57
N SER A 325 -17.98 -2.62 9.75
CA SER A 325 -17.32 -2.31 11.03
C SER A 325 -16.08 -3.17 11.30
N GLU A 326 -16.06 -4.41 10.78
CA GLU A 326 -14.90 -5.31 10.84
C GLU A 326 -13.80 -4.97 9.83
N GLY A 327 -13.98 -3.93 9.01
CA GLY A 327 -13.02 -3.52 7.97
C GLY A 327 -12.99 -4.45 6.75
N LYS A 328 -13.91 -5.41 6.64
CA LYS A 328 -13.96 -6.42 5.58
C LYS A 328 -14.62 -5.89 4.30
N LYS A 329 -14.01 -4.88 3.68
CA LYS A 329 -14.57 -4.16 2.51
C LYS A 329 -14.88 -5.07 1.31
N SER A 330 -14.04 -6.07 1.04
CA SER A 330 -14.26 -7.06 -0.02
C SER A 330 -15.47 -7.96 0.26
N GLU A 331 -15.68 -8.34 1.52
CA GLU A 331 -16.79 -9.20 1.93
C GLU A 331 -18.14 -8.48 1.87
N VAL A 332 -18.17 -7.16 2.12
CA VAL A 332 -19.39 -6.35 1.93
C VAL A 332 -19.89 -6.45 0.49
N MET A 333 -19.00 -6.35 -0.50
CA MET A 333 -19.39 -6.45 -1.91
C MET A 333 -19.87 -7.87 -2.25
N LYS A 334 -19.18 -8.91 -1.78
CA LYS A 334 -19.61 -10.31 -1.98
C LYS A 334 -20.99 -10.57 -1.38
N ALA A 335 -21.26 -10.05 -0.18
CA ALA A 335 -22.55 -10.20 0.48
C ALA A 335 -23.67 -9.51 -0.32
N ILE A 336 -23.45 -8.28 -0.81
CA ILE A 336 -24.43 -7.58 -1.67
C ILE A 336 -24.74 -8.39 -2.93
N LEU A 337 -23.73 -8.96 -3.60
CA LEU A 337 -23.94 -9.78 -4.80
C LEU A 337 -24.68 -11.08 -4.48
N LYS A 338 -24.35 -11.73 -3.36
CA LYS A 338 -25.06 -12.92 -2.89
C LYS A 338 -26.54 -12.63 -2.63
N PHE A 339 -26.84 -11.57 -1.89
CA PHE A 339 -28.22 -11.17 -1.62
C PHE A 339 -28.97 -10.79 -2.91
N TYR A 340 -28.28 -10.17 -3.87
CA TYR A 340 -28.84 -9.89 -5.19
C TYR A 340 -29.20 -11.17 -5.97
N ASP A 341 -28.33 -12.18 -5.95
CA ASP A 341 -28.57 -13.45 -6.62
C ASP A 341 -29.77 -14.19 -6.02
N GLU A 342 -29.89 -14.16 -4.69
CA GLU A 342 -30.99 -14.74 -3.91
C GLU A 342 -32.32 -13.96 -4.05
N THR A 343 -32.27 -12.69 -4.47
CA THR A 343 -33.47 -11.87 -4.69
C THR A 343 -34.19 -12.30 -5.98
N THR A 344 -35.52 -12.35 -5.94
CA THR A 344 -36.38 -12.76 -7.07
C THR A 344 -37.53 -11.77 -7.29
N GLY A 345 -38.24 -11.91 -8.43
CA GLY A 345 -39.41 -11.08 -8.76
C GLY A 345 -39.10 -9.58 -8.89
N ASP A 346 -40.08 -8.73 -8.54
CA ASP A 346 -40.01 -7.27 -8.64
C ASP A 346 -38.87 -6.67 -7.81
N ALA A 347 -38.54 -7.30 -6.68
CA ALA A 347 -37.40 -6.89 -5.85
C ALA A 347 -36.07 -7.07 -6.58
N LYS A 348 -35.93 -8.10 -7.44
CA LYS A 348 -34.71 -8.32 -8.23
C LYS A 348 -34.55 -7.26 -9.31
N GLU A 349 -35.64 -6.84 -9.94
CA GLU A 349 -35.63 -5.76 -10.93
C GLU A 349 -35.28 -4.41 -10.30
N LYS A 350 -35.85 -4.11 -9.13
CA LYS A 350 -35.47 -2.95 -8.32
C LYS A 350 -33.97 -3.00 -7.95
N ALA A 351 -33.50 -4.13 -7.45
CA ALA A 351 -32.10 -4.33 -7.08
C ALA A 351 -31.15 -4.15 -8.28
N GLU A 352 -31.50 -4.71 -9.44
CA GLU A 352 -30.72 -4.58 -10.67
C GLU A 352 -30.60 -3.11 -11.11
N GLY A 353 -31.70 -2.35 -11.06
CA GLY A 353 -31.71 -0.92 -11.37
C GLY A 353 -30.80 -0.11 -10.44
N LYS A 354 -30.91 -0.35 -9.13
CA LYS A 354 -30.12 0.33 -8.10
C LYS A 354 -28.62 -0.02 -8.16
N LEU A 355 -28.29 -1.28 -8.40
CA LEU A 355 -26.91 -1.73 -8.53
C LEU A 355 -26.26 -1.21 -9.84
N LYS A 356 -27.02 -1.06 -10.93
CA LYS A 356 -26.53 -0.39 -12.15
C LYS A 356 -26.25 1.09 -11.91
N GLU A 357 -27.11 1.78 -11.15
CA GLU A 357 -26.86 3.16 -10.75
C GLU A 357 -25.58 3.27 -9.92
N ALA A 358 -25.41 2.38 -8.95
CA ALA A 358 -24.17 2.27 -8.17
C ALA A 358 -22.97 2.04 -9.09
N CYS A 359 -23.05 1.10 -10.03
CA CYS A 359 -21.97 0.83 -10.99
C CYS A 359 -21.58 2.06 -11.81
N LYS A 360 -22.53 2.88 -12.26
CA LYS A 360 -22.20 4.10 -13.01
C LYS A 360 -21.42 5.09 -12.14
N GLU A 361 -21.88 5.33 -10.91
CA GLU A 361 -21.26 6.30 -10.00
C GLU A 361 -19.89 5.82 -9.49
N TYR A 362 -19.80 4.55 -9.06
CA TYR A 362 -18.56 3.98 -8.54
C TYR A 362 -17.50 3.77 -9.62
N SER A 363 -17.88 3.49 -10.88
CA SER A 363 -16.92 3.46 -11.99
C SER A 363 -16.33 4.84 -12.28
N VAL A 364 -17.12 5.92 -12.24
CA VAL A 364 -16.58 7.29 -12.38
C VAL A 364 -15.64 7.60 -11.23
N LYS A 365 -15.97 7.17 -10.01
CA LYS A 365 -15.09 7.34 -8.85
C LYS A 365 -13.80 6.53 -8.94
N ALA A 366 -13.82 5.34 -9.54
CA ALA A 366 -12.67 4.46 -9.67
C ALA A 366 -11.72 4.90 -10.80
N PHE A 367 -12.26 5.28 -11.96
CA PHE A 367 -11.48 5.50 -13.18
C PHE A 367 -11.47 6.96 -13.66
N GLY A 368 -12.37 7.81 -13.15
CA GLY A 368 -12.60 9.15 -13.68
C GLY A 368 -13.59 9.17 -14.85
N GLU A 369 -14.20 10.33 -15.10
CA GLU A 369 -15.23 10.50 -16.13
C GLU A 369 -14.69 10.22 -17.55
N GLU A 370 -13.47 10.66 -17.83
CA GLU A 370 -12.83 10.49 -19.13
C GLU A 370 -12.62 9.01 -19.48
N LYS A 371 -12.00 8.25 -18.58
CA LYS A 371 -11.76 6.82 -18.78
C LYS A 371 -13.07 6.04 -18.86
N VAL A 372 -14.09 6.40 -18.07
CA VAL A 372 -15.42 5.78 -18.19
C VAL A 372 -16.07 6.09 -19.54
N ALA A 373 -15.90 7.30 -20.08
CA ALA A 373 -16.41 7.66 -21.40
C ALA A 373 -15.68 6.89 -22.51
N GLN A 374 -14.35 6.76 -22.42
CA GLN A 374 -13.53 5.95 -23.33
C GLN A 374 -13.95 4.48 -23.31
N PHE A 375 -14.10 3.89 -22.11
CA PHE A 375 -14.57 2.52 -21.94
C PHE A 375 -15.95 2.32 -22.57
N LYS A 376 -16.90 3.24 -22.34
CA LYS A 376 -18.24 3.17 -22.95
C LYS A 376 -18.20 3.23 -24.47
N ALA A 377 -17.36 4.08 -25.04
CA ALA A 377 -17.21 4.19 -26.49
C ALA A 377 -16.61 2.91 -27.10
N GLN A 378 -15.58 2.35 -26.46
CA GLN A 378 -14.96 1.09 -26.88
C GLN A 378 -15.91 -0.10 -26.70
N TYR A 379 -16.63 -0.16 -25.59
CA TYR A 379 -17.67 -1.16 -25.35
C TYR A 379 -18.77 -1.12 -26.42
N LYS A 380 -19.20 0.08 -26.84
CA LYS A 380 -20.20 0.23 -27.91
C LYS A 380 -19.69 -0.35 -29.23
N LYS A 381 -18.45 -0.05 -29.61
CA LYS A 381 -17.82 -0.61 -30.83
C LYS A 381 -17.78 -2.13 -30.79
N LEU A 382 -17.29 -2.70 -29.68
CA LEU A 382 -17.25 -4.16 -29.47
C LEU A 382 -18.65 -4.78 -29.58
N LYS A 383 -19.68 -4.11 -29.04
CA LYS A 383 -21.06 -4.60 -29.13
C LYS A 383 -21.59 -4.54 -30.57
N ASP A 384 -21.30 -3.48 -31.31
CA ASP A 384 -21.71 -3.32 -32.72
C ASP A 384 -21.00 -4.36 -33.62
N GLU A 385 -19.79 -4.78 -33.25
CA GLU A 385 -18.98 -5.82 -33.90
C GLU A 385 -19.33 -7.26 -33.44
N ASN A 386 -20.33 -7.41 -32.56
CA ASN A 386 -20.74 -8.68 -31.96
C ASN A 386 -19.58 -9.43 -31.27
N ALA A 387 -18.66 -8.67 -30.66
CA ALA A 387 -17.48 -9.16 -29.96
C ALA A 387 -17.81 -10.18 -28.86
N GLU A 388 -16.86 -11.08 -28.62
CA GLU A 388 -16.99 -12.07 -27.56
C GLU A 388 -16.96 -11.42 -26.17
N GLN A 389 -17.63 -12.04 -25.19
CA GLN A 389 -17.62 -11.59 -23.80
C GLN A 389 -16.20 -11.50 -23.23
N SER A 390 -15.30 -12.38 -23.69
CA SER A 390 -13.89 -12.40 -23.32
C SER A 390 -13.15 -11.11 -23.69
N GLU A 391 -13.54 -10.44 -24.77
CA GLU A 391 -12.92 -9.18 -25.24
C GLU A 391 -13.37 -7.99 -24.39
N ILE A 392 -14.63 -7.97 -23.98
CA ILE A 392 -15.18 -6.98 -23.04
C ILE A 392 -14.50 -7.12 -21.66
N GLU A 393 -14.22 -8.35 -21.24
CA GLU A 393 -13.52 -8.62 -19.98
C GLU A 393 -12.06 -8.19 -20.01
N LYS A 394 -11.35 -8.46 -21.12
CA LYS A 394 -9.99 -7.97 -21.37
C LYS A 394 -9.94 -6.45 -21.32
N LEU A 395 -10.88 -5.79 -21.99
CA LEU A 395 -10.99 -4.33 -21.98
C LEU A 395 -11.12 -3.78 -20.55
N SER A 396 -11.96 -4.40 -19.73
CA SER A 396 -12.15 -3.98 -18.34
C SER A 396 -10.88 -4.18 -17.49
N ASN A 397 -10.13 -5.25 -17.73
CA ASN A 397 -8.90 -5.55 -17.00
C ASN A 397 -7.74 -4.62 -17.41
N GLN A 398 -7.64 -4.25 -18.69
CA GLN A 398 -6.65 -3.28 -19.18
C GLN A 398 -6.74 -1.94 -18.44
N TYR A 399 -7.97 -1.43 -18.23
CA TYR A 399 -8.18 -0.17 -17.50
C TYR A 399 -7.81 -0.28 -16.02
N ILE A 400 -7.88 -1.47 -15.42
CA ILE A 400 -7.39 -1.72 -14.06
C ILE A 400 -5.86 -1.72 -14.05
N ASP A 401 -5.23 -2.32 -15.06
CA ASP A 401 -3.77 -2.47 -15.13
C ASP A 401 -3.04 -1.15 -15.35
N GLU A 402 -3.69 -0.17 -15.98
CA GLU A 402 -3.23 1.21 -16.11
C GLU A 402 -3.19 1.99 -14.77
N ILE A 403 -3.79 1.47 -13.70
CA ILE A 403 -3.77 2.11 -12.38
C ILE A 403 -2.49 1.72 -11.63
N GLU A 404 -1.62 2.70 -11.36
CA GLU A 404 -0.36 2.50 -10.64
C GLU A 404 -0.53 2.44 -9.10
N ASP A 405 -1.56 3.10 -8.56
CA ASP A 405 -1.87 3.15 -7.13
C ASP A 405 -2.58 1.85 -6.69
N GLU A 406 -1.92 1.00 -5.90
CA GLU A 406 -2.45 -0.31 -5.48
C GLU A 406 -3.78 -0.22 -4.70
N GLN A 407 -3.98 0.81 -3.86
CA GLN A 407 -5.24 0.96 -3.13
C GLN A 407 -6.39 1.34 -4.07
N LYS A 408 -6.14 2.21 -5.05
CA LYS A 408 -7.11 2.52 -6.10
C LYS A 408 -7.33 1.35 -7.03
N LYS A 409 -6.29 0.55 -7.31
CA LYS A 409 -6.36 -0.65 -8.14
C LYS A 409 -7.24 -1.71 -7.50
N ASP A 410 -7.11 -1.95 -6.19
CA ASP A 410 -7.98 -2.88 -5.46
C ASP A 410 -9.43 -2.43 -5.43
N PHE A 411 -9.66 -1.12 -5.24
CA PHE A 411 -10.99 -0.54 -5.32
C PHE A 411 -11.59 -0.68 -6.74
N ALA A 412 -10.81 -0.40 -7.79
CA ALA A 412 -11.21 -0.55 -9.19
C ALA A 412 -11.51 -2.02 -9.54
N LYS A 413 -10.68 -2.97 -9.10
CA LYS A 413 -10.93 -4.42 -9.23
C LYS A 413 -12.26 -4.82 -8.60
N ALA A 414 -12.55 -4.34 -7.40
CA ALA A 414 -13.80 -4.64 -6.71
C ALA A 414 -15.01 -4.09 -7.47
N VAL A 415 -14.93 -2.84 -7.97
CA VAL A 415 -15.99 -2.22 -8.77
C VAL A 415 -16.23 -2.98 -10.07
N VAL A 416 -15.17 -3.31 -10.82
CA VAL A 416 -15.29 -4.06 -12.07
C VAL A 416 -15.87 -5.44 -11.85
N THR A 417 -15.42 -6.15 -10.82
CA THR A 417 -15.94 -7.49 -10.50
C THR A 417 -17.43 -7.44 -10.17
N GLY A 418 -17.86 -6.52 -9.30
CA GLY A 418 -19.26 -6.36 -8.95
C GLY A 418 -20.13 -5.94 -10.14
N CYS A 419 -19.64 -5.01 -10.97
CA CYS A 419 -20.39 -4.55 -12.13
C CYS A 419 -20.48 -5.59 -13.24
N LYS A 420 -19.42 -6.39 -13.48
CA LYS A 420 -19.48 -7.53 -14.41
C LYS A 420 -20.61 -8.48 -14.02
N HIS A 421 -20.75 -8.80 -12.73
CA HIS A 421 -21.82 -9.66 -12.21
C HIS A 421 -23.22 -9.07 -12.48
N VAL A 422 -23.42 -7.80 -12.14
CA VAL A 422 -24.71 -7.10 -12.32
C VAL A 422 -25.11 -6.96 -13.80
N TYR A 423 -24.16 -6.73 -14.70
CA TYR A 423 -24.45 -6.62 -16.14
C TYR A 423 -24.59 -7.99 -16.82
N ALA A 424 -23.94 -9.04 -16.31
CA ALA A 424 -24.10 -10.40 -16.80
C ALA A 424 -25.51 -10.95 -16.54
N SER A 425 -26.10 -10.67 -15.37
CA SER A 425 -27.48 -11.08 -15.08
C SER A 425 -28.51 -10.48 -16.04
N THR A 426 -28.28 -9.26 -16.53
CA THR A 426 -29.13 -8.62 -17.56
C THR A 426 -29.06 -9.35 -18.89
N ARG A 427 -27.88 -9.88 -19.25
CA ARG A 427 -27.68 -10.60 -20.52
C ARG A 427 -28.43 -11.93 -20.49
N SER A 428 -28.30 -12.69 -19.41
CA SER A 428 -29.07 -13.93 -19.20
C SER A 428 -30.59 -13.69 -19.25
N ARG A 429 -31.11 -12.61 -18.63
CA ARG A 429 -32.54 -12.26 -18.72
C ARG A 429 -32.97 -11.87 -20.13
N ARG A 430 -32.13 -11.15 -20.89
CA ARG A 430 -32.41 -10.81 -22.30
C ARG A 430 -32.40 -12.03 -23.21
N ASP A 431 -31.48 -12.96 -22.98
CA ASP A 431 -31.39 -14.21 -23.74
C ASP A 431 -32.62 -15.09 -23.45
N LEU A 432 -33.06 -15.17 -22.18
CA LEU A 432 -34.31 -15.85 -21.80
C LEU A 432 -35.54 -15.19 -22.41
N ILE A 433 -35.61 -13.85 -22.45
CA ILE A 433 -36.71 -13.13 -23.10
C ILE A 433 -36.66 -13.34 -24.62
N ALA A 434 -35.48 -13.27 -25.25
CA ALA A 434 -35.32 -13.52 -26.68
C ALA A 434 -35.69 -14.96 -27.04
N GLN A 435 -35.36 -15.93 -26.18
CA GLN A 435 -35.73 -17.32 -26.32
C GLN A 435 -37.24 -17.53 -26.13
N ALA A 436 -37.85 -16.92 -25.11
CA ALA A 436 -39.30 -16.97 -24.90
C ALA A 436 -40.07 -16.28 -26.05
N VAL A 437 -39.55 -15.18 -26.59
CA VAL A 437 -40.10 -14.51 -27.78
C VAL A 437 -39.92 -15.38 -29.03
N ALA A 438 -38.77 -16.03 -29.21
CA ALA A 438 -38.53 -16.96 -30.31
C ALA A 438 -39.44 -18.19 -30.24
N GLU A 439 -39.63 -18.77 -29.05
CA GLU A 439 -40.56 -19.88 -28.80
C GLU A 439 -42.01 -19.47 -29.02
N TYR A 440 -42.41 -18.26 -28.60
CA TYR A 440 -43.73 -17.70 -28.90
C TYR A 440 -43.96 -17.50 -30.40
N LEU A 441 -42.96 -17.00 -31.13
CA LEU A 441 -43.01 -16.79 -32.58
C LEU A 441 -42.92 -18.10 -33.40
N GLN A 442 -42.45 -19.20 -32.81
CA GLN A 442 -42.39 -20.52 -33.44
C GLN A 442 -43.67 -21.35 -33.19
N ASN A 443 -44.44 -21.00 -32.16
CA ASN A 443 -45.69 -21.65 -31.79
C ASN A 443 -46.95 -20.84 -32.16
N ALA A 444 -46.77 -19.70 -32.85
CA ALA A 444 -47.80 -18.91 -33.51
C ALA A 444 -47.67 -19.08 -35.02
#